data_AF-A0A3D5IBQ1-F1
#
_entry.id   AF-A0A3D5IBQ1-F1
#
_cell.length_a   1.000
_cell.length_b   1.000
_cell.length_c   1.000
_cell.angle_alpha   90.00
_cell.angle_beta   90.00
_cell.angle_gamma   90.00
#
_symmetry.space_group_name_H-M   'P 1'
#
loop_
_entity.id
_entity.type
_entity.pdbx_description
1 polymer ?
#
loop_
_entity_poly.entity_id
_entity_poly.type
_entity_poly.pdbx_seq_one_letter_code
_entity_poly.pdbx_strand_id
1 'polypeptide(L)' 'MTLEANFVFEWLRGSATVSASFADVQIDYLAPRTIAFKLPNRAVDADTLRVALRIGGQLLCLFEQPLSSYELM' A
#
# COMPACT_ATOMS: atom_id res chain seq x y z
N MET A 1 -19.55 -11.79 -3.37
CA MET A 1 -19.83 -10.54 -4.13
C MET A 1 -18.50 -9.87 -4.31
N THR A 2 -18.07 -9.65 -5.54
CA THR A 2 -16.74 -9.08 -5.83
C THR A 2 -16.84 -7.57 -5.99
N LEU A 3 -15.90 -6.82 -5.42
CA LEU A 3 -15.74 -5.39 -5.64
C LEU A 3 -14.35 -5.08 -6.16
N GLU A 4 -14.27 -4.05 -6.99
CA GLU A 4 -13.00 -3.50 -7.42
C GLU A 4 -12.43 -2.59 -6.34
N ALA A 5 -11.15 -2.81 -6.02
CA ALA A 5 -10.43 -2.03 -5.05
C ALA A 5 -9.09 -1.58 -5.60
N ASN A 6 -8.74 -0.35 -5.26
CA ASN A 6 -7.48 0.28 -5.65
C ASN A 6 -6.65 0.50 -4.38
N PHE A 7 -5.48 -0.13 -4.34
CA PHE A 7 -4.50 0.08 -3.29
C PHE A 7 -3.43 1.04 -3.79
N VAL A 8 -3.10 2.03 -2.97
CA VAL A 8 -1.95 2.92 -3.17
C VAL A 8 -0.97 2.66 -2.03
N PHE A 9 0.23 2.21 -2.37
CA PHE A 9 1.32 2.00 -1.44
C PHE A 9 2.32 3.14 -1.63
N GLU A 10 2.52 3.96 -0.61
CA GLU A 10 3.46 5.08 -0.62
C GLU A 10 4.54 4.86 0.41
N TRP A 11 5.79 4.91 -0.03
CA TRP A 11 6.95 4.91 0.85
C TRP A 11 7.34 6.35 1.10
N LEU A 12 7.37 6.74 2.37
CA LEU A 12 7.61 8.08 2.84
C LEU A 12 8.96 8.15 3.56
N ARG A 13 9.63 9.28 3.44
CA ARG A 13 10.73 9.70 4.33
C ARG A 13 10.27 10.99 5.02
N GLY A 14 9.95 10.91 6.31
CA GLY A 14 9.17 11.94 6.99
C GLY A 14 7.81 12.13 6.30
N SER A 15 7.55 13.33 5.77
CA SER A 15 6.28 13.63 5.08
C SER A 15 6.35 13.52 3.55
N ALA A 16 7.50 13.19 2.97
CA ALA A 16 7.71 13.20 1.52
C ALA A 16 7.60 11.79 0.93
N THR A 17 6.76 11.61 -0.09
CA THR A 17 6.68 10.36 -0.86
C THR A 17 7.93 10.18 -1.72
N VAL A 18 8.75 9.20 -1.36
CA VAL A 18 9.97 8.83 -2.11
C VAL A 18 9.68 7.78 -3.18
N SER A 19 8.64 6.97 -2.99
CA SER A 19 8.20 5.98 -3.98
C SER A 19 6.73 5.65 -3.80
N ALA A 20 6.08 5.20 -4.87
CA ALA A 20 4.71 4.73 -4.83
C ALA A 20 4.48 3.54 -5.77
N SER A 21 3.52 2.70 -5.41
CA SER A 21 3.05 1.56 -6.19
C SER A 21 1.52 1.47 -6.10
N PHE A 22 0.90 0.89 -7.12
CA PHE A 22 -0.54 0.82 -7.27
C PHE A 22 -0.95 -0.61 -7.57
N ALA A 23 -2.06 -1.07 -6.97
CA ALA A 23 -2.64 -2.37 -7.27
C ALA A 23 -4.16 -2.29 -7.35
N ASP A 24 -4.68 -2.66 -8.52
CA ASP A 24 -6.11 -2.81 -8.76
C ASP A 24 -6.49 -4.28 -8.62
N VAL A 25 -7.42 -4.57 -7.71
CA VAL A 25 -7.71 -5.93 -7.29
C VAL A 25 -9.21 -6.14 -7.10
N GLN A 26 -9.73 -7.24 -7.63
CA GLN A 26 -11.10 -7.69 -7.37
C GLN A 26 -11.18 -8.43 -6.04
N ILE A 27 -11.68 -7.81 -4.97
CA ILE A 27 -11.81 -8.45 -3.67
C ILE A 27 -13.13 -9.20 -3.55
N ASP A 28 -13.10 -10.42 -3.03
CA ASP A 28 -14.29 -11.10 -2.53
C ASP A 28 -14.32 -11.03 -1.01
N TYR A 29 -15.36 -10.40 -0.44
CA TYR A 29 -15.51 -10.22 1.01
C TYR A 29 -15.65 -11.54 1.77
N LEU A 30 -16.04 -12.61 1.09
CA LEU A 30 -16.21 -13.93 1.70
C LEU A 30 -14.91 -14.75 1.70
N ALA A 31 -13.88 -14.29 0.97
CA ALA A 31 -12.64 -15.03 0.80
C ALA A 31 -11.43 -14.07 0.96
N PRO A 32 -10.90 -13.92 2.19
CA PRO A 32 -9.72 -13.09 2.42
C PRO A 32 -8.52 -13.65 1.64
N ARG A 33 -7.75 -12.74 1.04
CA ARG A 33 -6.53 -13.08 0.31
C ARG A 33 -5.44 -12.06 0.57
N THR A 34 -4.20 -12.53 0.54
CA THR A 34 -3.03 -11.66 0.63
C THR A 34 -2.92 -10.82 -0.64
N ILE A 35 -2.70 -9.51 -0.47
CA ILE A 35 -2.35 -8.60 -1.56
C ILE A 35 -0.85 -8.34 -1.48
N ALA A 36 -0.10 -8.95 -2.39
CA ALA A 36 1.34 -8.72 -2.49
C ALA A 36 1.62 -7.43 -3.28
N PHE A 37 2.64 -6.70 -2.86
CA PHE A 37 3.19 -5.56 -3.59
C PHE A 37 4.71 -5.71 -3.65
N LYS A 38 5.31 -5.12 -4.69
CA LYS A 38 6.77 -5.11 -4.83
C LYS A 38 7.35 -3.90 -4.13
N LEU A 39 8.42 -4.11 -3.37
CA LEU A 39 9.23 -3.03 -2.84
C LEU A 39 10.01 -2.36 -3.99
N PRO A 40 9.83 -1.07 -4.26
CA PRO A 40 10.58 -0.38 -5.30
C PRO A 40 12.00 -0.08 -4.82
N ASN A 41 12.99 -0.13 -5.72
CA ASN A 41 14.41 0.11 -5.37
C ASN A 41 14.69 1.46 -4.67
N ARG A 42 13.81 2.46 -4.86
CA ARG A 42 13.92 3.78 -4.21
C ARG A 42 13.31 3.84 -2.81
N ALA A 43 12.67 2.77 -2.34
CA ALA A 43 12.08 2.71 -1.00
C ALA A 43 13.11 2.48 0.12
N VAL A 44 14.38 2.17 -0.20
CA VAL A 44 15.44 1.88 0.79
C VAL A 44 15.68 3.04 1.76
N ASP A 45 15.35 4.26 1.35
CA ASP A 45 15.47 5.48 2.16
C ASP A 45 14.19 5.84 2.95
N ALA A 46 13.13 5.05 2.84
CA ALA A 46 11.86 5.32 3.50
C ALA A 46 11.89 4.95 4.98
N ASP A 47 11.09 5.64 5.79
CA ASP A 47 10.87 5.32 7.21
C ASP A 47 9.42 4.93 7.50
N THR A 48 8.52 5.09 6.54
CA THR A 48 7.08 4.83 6.71
C THR A 48 6.48 4.29 5.42
N LEU A 49 5.66 3.24 5.53
CA LEU A 49 4.75 2.78 4.47
C LEU A 49 3.35 3.28 4.78
N ARG A 50 2.79 4.08 3.88
CA ARG A 50 1.38 4.47 3.89
C ARG A 50 0.63 3.64 2.86
N VAL A 51 -0.49 3.06 3.27
CA VAL A 51 -1.38 2.27 2.40
C VAL A 51 -2.77 2.88 2.40
N ALA A 52 -3.23 3.32 1.23
CA ALA A 52 -4.58 3.80 1.02
C ALA A 52 -5.40 2.75 0.25
N LEU A 53 -6.53 2.35 0.81
CA LEU A 53 -7.50 1.47 0.15
C LEU A 53 -8.70 2.29 -0.33
N ARG A 54 -8.98 2.22 -1.62
CA ARG A 54 -10.17 2.81 -2.24
C ARG A 54 -11.06 1.75 -2.84
N ILE A 55 -12.38 1.93 -2.73
CA ILE A 55 -13.39 1.11 -3.41
C ILE A 55 -14.40 2.05 -4.04
N GLY A 56 -14.68 1.87 -5.35
CA GLY A 56 -15.53 2.79 -6.09
C GLY A 56 -15.04 4.24 -6.08
N GLY A 57 -13.72 4.45 -6.01
CA GLY A 57 -13.08 5.77 -5.93
C GLY A 57 -13.07 6.42 -4.53
N GLN A 58 -13.81 5.89 -3.57
CA GLN A 58 -13.87 6.41 -2.20
C GLN A 58 -12.75 5.81 -1.34
N LEU A 59 -12.05 6.67 -0.59
CA LEU A 59 -11.07 6.23 0.41
C LEU A 59 -11.81 5.59 1.59
N LEU A 60 -11.56 4.30 1.81
CA LEU A 60 -12.15 3.56 2.92
C LEU A 60 -11.20 3.44 4.10
N CYS A 61 -9.92 3.23 3.83
CA CYS A 61 -8.92 3.00 4.86
C CYS A 61 -7.59 3.65 4.47
N LEU A 62 -6.94 4.24 5.46
CA LEU A 62 -5.58 4.72 5.40
C LEU A 62 -4.81 4.12 6.57
N PHE A 63 -3.73 3.42 6.27
CA PHE A 63 -2.86 2.79 7.25
C PHE A 63 -1.45 3.31 7.09
N GLU A 64 -0.77 3.60 8.21
CA GLU A 64 0.63 3.99 8.23
C GLU A 64 1.40 3.05 9.14
N GLN A 65 2.49 2.49 8.60
CA GLN A 65 3.39 1.59 9.31
C GLN A 65 4.80 2.15 9.25
N PRO A 66 5.44 2.40 10.41
CA PRO A 66 6.87 2.66 10.45
C PRO A 66 7.64 1.48 9.87
N LEU A 67 8.59 1.75 8.98
CA LEU A 67 9.46 0.75 8.37
C LEU A 67 10.78 0.69 9.13
N SER A 68 11.17 -0.53 9.46
CA SER A 68 12.52 -0.83 9.92
C SER A 68 13.45 -1.05 8.72
N SER A 69 14.75 -0.91 8.95
CA SER A 69 15.78 -1.23 7.94
C SER A 69 15.76 -2.70 7.48
N TYR A 70 15.16 -3.62 8.26
CA TYR A 70 14.99 -5.03 7.85
C TYR A 70 13.90 -5.22 6.79
N GLU A 71 12.85 -4.41 6.83
CA GLU A 71 11.74 -4.47 5.85
C GLU A 71 12.10 -3.85 4.50
N LEU A 72 13.27 -3.20 4.42
CA LEU A 72 13.79 -2.50 3.25
C LEU A 72 15.00 -3.19 2.61
N MET A 73 15.46 -4.31 3.17
CA MET A 73 16.59 -5.12 2.67
C MET A 73 16.17 -6.19 1.66
#